data_AF-A0A952FIK3-F1
#
_entry.id   AF-A0A952FIK3-F1
#
_cell.length_a   1.000
_cell.length_b   1.000
_cell.length_c   1.000
_cell.angle_alpha   90.00
_cell.angle_beta   90.00
_cell.angle_gamma   90.00
#
_symmetry.space_group_name_H-M   'P 1'
#
loop_
_entity.id
_entity.type
_entity.pdbx_description
1 polymer ?
#
loop_
_entity_poly.entity_id
_entity_poly.type
_entity_poly.pdbx_seq_one_letter_code
_entity_poly.pdbx_strand_id
1 'polypeptide(L)'
;MTGQAEAILRTVERIYDSAFEPDAWTHCLDAVRDLVGAEHAIFHRTVQGAVVTSVSCQRLTGVMEQVSHRISDPFFIDKIDRLPVGAAVVQSSYISMEAFARTDYYNNVIRPIGGGQAAVAVPWRAGGDTASIIACRPLDAASFTPEDLRMLDLLTPHVTAAGRLARRLAMEQAVIDALGVGVVLVDGGATVIHMNQQAEAFIAAADGLGLLSRRLVTGTMAETMALQEAIAAAAMTRSGPAAAEAAIRWVSSKRVQIPVYRRPPQSPLVLTIIPSGALMQKLGLDSPAQAAVLISDPAVTHAGGMEQLISLHGLTRREAELVSLIADGVRLAEAAGLLDITVGTARQYLKSVFSKTGAESQADLVRLGLRGY
;
A
#
# COMPACT_ATOMS: atom_id res chain seq x y z
N MET A 1 9.19 -28.92 -25.59
CA MET A 1 9.80 -27.64 -25.15
C MET A 1 8.78 -26.50 -24.98
N THR A 2 7.63 -26.50 -25.68
CA THR A 2 6.60 -25.44 -25.58
C THR A 2 5.84 -25.41 -24.25
N GLY A 3 5.48 -26.55 -23.66
CA GLY A 3 4.64 -26.59 -22.45
C GLY A 3 5.30 -26.05 -21.16
N GLN A 4 6.61 -26.23 -20.98
CA GLN A 4 7.32 -25.74 -19.79
C GLN A 4 7.53 -24.22 -19.83
N ALA A 5 7.86 -23.67 -20.98
CA ALA A 5 7.96 -22.21 -21.17
C ALA A 5 6.61 -21.52 -20.92
N GLU A 6 5.52 -22.12 -21.41
CA GLU A 6 4.16 -21.62 -21.19
C GLU A 6 3.74 -21.69 -19.72
N ALA A 7 4.13 -22.75 -19.00
CA ALA A 7 3.90 -22.86 -17.56
C ALA A 7 4.67 -21.81 -16.75
N ILE A 8 5.92 -21.51 -17.13
CA ILE A 8 6.71 -20.44 -16.52
C ILE A 8 6.03 -19.09 -16.73
N LEU A 9 5.63 -18.75 -17.97
CA LEU A 9 4.97 -17.48 -18.27
C LEU A 9 3.68 -17.30 -17.48
N ARG A 10 2.81 -18.31 -17.44
CA ARG A 10 1.59 -18.28 -16.62
C ARG A 10 1.87 -18.09 -15.12
N THR A 11 2.95 -18.69 -14.63
CA THR A 11 3.35 -18.53 -13.22
C THR A 11 3.83 -17.10 -12.96
N VAL A 12 4.59 -16.53 -13.88
CA VAL A 12 5.04 -15.13 -13.81
C VAL A 12 3.85 -14.16 -13.84
N GLU A 13 2.87 -14.36 -14.72
CA GLU A 13 1.64 -13.55 -14.76
C GLU A 13 0.93 -13.56 -13.40
N ARG A 14 0.70 -14.75 -12.81
CA ARG A 14 0.07 -14.89 -11.49
C ARG A 14 0.86 -14.24 -10.35
N ILE A 15 2.19 -14.23 -10.43
CA ILE A 15 3.04 -13.52 -9.47
C ILE A 15 2.75 -12.01 -9.51
N TYR A 16 2.61 -11.43 -10.70
CA TYR A 16 2.29 -10.00 -10.86
C TYR A 16 0.85 -9.69 -10.47
N ASP A 17 -0.13 -10.54 -10.79
CA ASP A 17 -1.52 -10.37 -10.34
C ASP A 17 -1.60 -10.30 -8.81
N SER A 18 -0.81 -11.12 -8.12
CA SER A 18 -0.71 -11.14 -6.65
C SER A 18 -0.11 -9.86 -6.03
N ALA A 19 0.50 -8.99 -6.84
CA ALA A 19 0.93 -7.66 -6.38
C ALA A 19 -0.24 -6.69 -6.23
N PHE A 20 -1.33 -6.90 -6.97
CA PHE A 20 -2.54 -6.07 -6.97
C PHE A 20 -3.62 -6.64 -6.05
N GLU A 21 -3.64 -7.96 -5.85
CA GLU A 21 -4.57 -8.66 -4.96
C GLU A 21 -3.81 -9.44 -3.88
N PRO A 22 -3.71 -8.92 -2.64
CA PRO A 22 -2.96 -9.56 -1.55
C PRO A 22 -3.43 -10.98 -1.19
N ASP A 23 -4.68 -11.34 -1.50
CA ASP A 23 -5.22 -12.68 -1.25
C ASP A 23 -4.93 -13.67 -2.40
N ALA A 24 -4.43 -13.20 -3.55
CA ALA A 24 -4.16 -14.03 -4.71
C ALA A 24 -2.86 -14.86 -4.60
N TRP A 25 -2.03 -14.61 -3.59
CA TRP A 25 -0.77 -15.36 -3.35
C TRP A 25 -0.98 -16.87 -3.23
N THR A 26 -2.14 -17.33 -2.72
CA THR A 26 -2.48 -18.76 -2.66
C THR A 26 -2.51 -19.40 -4.05
N HIS A 27 -3.17 -18.75 -5.02
CA HIS A 27 -3.28 -19.24 -6.41
C HIS A 27 -1.96 -19.12 -7.18
N CYS A 28 -1.11 -18.16 -6.80
CA CYS A 28 0.27 -18.09 -7.28
C CYS A 28 1.09 -19.28 -6.76
N LEU A 29 0.95 -19.63 -5.48
CA LEU A 29 1.68 -20.74 -4.86
C LEU A 29 1.28 -22.11 -5.43
N ASP A 30 0.04 -22.28 -5.90
CA ASP A 30 -0.36 -23.46 -6.65
C ASP A 30 0.45 -23.61 -7.94
N ALA A 31 0.61 -22.53 -8.71
CA ALA A 31 1.39 -22.54 -9.95
C ALA A 31 2.89 -22.81 -9.69
N VAL A 32 3.45 -22.21 -8.64
CA VAL A 32 4.83 -22.47 -8.21
C VAL A 32 5.01 -23.93 -7.80
N ARG A 33 4.08 -24.49 -7.01
CA ARG A 33 4.07 -25.90 -6.59
C ARG A 33 4.13 -26.80 -7.82
N ASP A 34 3.23 -26.59 -8.78
CA ASP A 34 3.10 -27.44 -9.97
C ASP A 34 4.35 -27.36 -10.85
N LEU A 35 4.95 -26.17 -10.98
CA LEU A 35 6.14 -25.95 -11.82
C LEU A 35 7.36 -26.72 -11.32
N VAL A 36 7.53 -26.86 -10.00
CA VAL A 36 8.69 -27.54 -9.39
C VAL A 36 8.36 -28.94 -8.90
N GLY A 37 7.18 -29.47 -9.21
CA GLY A 37 6.73 -30.79 -8.77
C GLY A 37 6.76 -30.94 -7.24
N ALA A 38 6.35 -29.91 -6.52
CA ALA A 38 6.19 -29.96 -5.06
C ALA A 38 4.80 -30.49 -4.68
N GLU A 39 4.65 -30.96 -3.45
CA GLU A 39 3.32 -31.27 -2.89
C GLU A 39 2.63 -29.98 -2.42
N HIS A 40 3.42 -29.04 -1.90
CA HIS A 40 2.92 -27.74 -1.47
C HIS A 40 4.02 -26.68 -1.52
N ALA A 41 3.59 -25.43 -1.59
CA ALA A 41 4.45 -24.27 -1.56
C ALA A 41 3.97 -23.30 -0.47
N ILE A 42 4.93 -22.65 0.17
CA ILE A 42 4.71 -21.71 1.26
C ILE A 42 5.41 -20.41 0.90
N PHE A 43 4.73 -19.29 1.11
CA PHE A 43 5.32 -17.97 1.03
C PHE A 43 5.29 -17.31 2.40
N HIS A 44 6.46 -16.93 2.89
CA HIS A 44 6.58 -16.10 4.08
C HIS A 44 7.05 -14.73 3.67
N ARG A 45 6.44 -13.69 4.24
CA ARG A 45 6.93 -12.33 4.17
C ARG A 45 6.80 -11.65 5.53
N THR A 46 7.76 -10.80 5.87
CA THR A 46 7.61 -9.89 7.01
C THR A 46 6.96 -8.59 6.53
N VAL A 47 5.95 -8.13 7.27
CA VAL A 47 5.27 -6.84 7.07
C VAL A 47 5.22 -6.15 8.42
N GLN A 48 5.91 -5.00 8.56
CA GLN A 48 5.94 -4.22 9.81
C GLN A 48 6.36 -5.05 11.05
N GLY A 49 7.30 -5.98 10.88
CA GLY A 49 7.79 -6.86 11.95
C GLY A 49 6.90 -8.07 12.25
N ALA A 50 5.70 -8.16 11.66
CA ALA A 50 4.85 -9.35 11.74
C ALA A 50 5.09 -10.26 10.53
N VAL A 51 5.08 -11.57 10.76
CA VAL A 51 5.24 -12.56 9.69
C VAL A 51 3.87 -12.92 9.12
N VAL A 52 3.71 -12.73 7.81
CA VAL A 52 2.55 -13.15 7.04
C VAL A 52 2.90 -14.40 6.25
N THR A 53 2.07 -15.43 6.38
CA THR A 53 2.27 -16.73 5.72
C THR A 53 1.11 -17.04 4.78
N SER A 54 1.43 -17.35 3.53
CA SER A 54 0.49 -17.90 2.54
C SER A 54 0.90 -19.32 2.19
N VAL A 55 -0.07 -20.22 1.98
CA VAL A 55 0.18 -21.64 1.70
C VAL A 55 -0.72 -22.11 0.56
N SER A 56 -0.19 -22.95 -0.35
CA SER A 56 -1.01 -23.60 -1.40
C SER A 56 -1.73 -24.87 -0.93
N CYS A 57 -1.57 -25.28 0.33
CA CYS A 57 -2.12 -26.54 0.84
C CYS A 57 -3.14 -26.31 1.95
N GLN A 58 -4.38 -26.75 1.73
CA GLN A 58 -5.46 -26.70 2.72
C GLN A 58 -5.20 -27.57 3.96
N ARG A 59 -4.34 -28.60 3.85
CA ARG A 59 -3.99 -29.47 4.99
C ARG A 59 -3.12 -28.73 6.02
N LEU A 60 -2.41 -27.68 5.58
CA LEU A 60 -1.61 -26.82 6.47
C LEU A 60 -2.45 -25.74 7.14
N THR A 61 -3.69 -25.48 6.68
CA THR A 61 -4.56 -24.43 7.22
C THR A 61 -4.90 -24.66 8.69
N GLY A 62 -5.08 -25.93 9.10
CA GLY A 62 -5.36 -26.32 10.49
C GLY A 62 -4.15 -26.29 11.44
N VAL A 63 -2.94 -26.12 10.93
CA VAL A 63 -1.68 -26.05 11.72
C VAL A 63 -0.92 -24.74 11.48
N MET A 64 -1.57 -23.72 10.90
CA MET A 64 -0.92 -22.45 10.56
C MET A 64 -0.30 -21.73 11.75
N GLU A 65 -0.88 -21.86 12.94
CA GLU A 65 -0.31 -21.31 14.17
C GLU A 65 1.07 -21.91 14.47
N GLN A 66 1.21 -23.24 14.33
CA GLN A 66 2.47 -23.95 14.54
C GLN A 66 3.48 -23.71 13.39
N VAL A 67 3.00 -23.56 12.16
CA VAL A 67 3.83 -23.14 11.01
C VAL A 67 4.37 -21.73 11.20
N SER A 68 3.57 -20.84 11.78
CA SER A 68 3.97 -19.46 12.07
C SER A 68 5.00 -19.41 13.21
N HIS A 69 4.83 -20.24 14.24
CA HIS A 69 5.81 -20.39 15.33
C HIS A 69 7.21 -20.76 14.86
N ARG A 70 7.37 -21.58 13.81
CA ARG A 70 8.69 -21.88 13.21
C ARG A 70 9.42 -20.61 12.77
N ILE A 71 8.70 -19.67 12.19
CA ILE A 71 9.29 -18.46 11.61
C ILE A 71 9.73 -17.49 12.70
N SER A 72 9.32 -17.73 13.94
CA SER A 72 9.79 -17.05 15.14
C SER A 72 10.85 -17.83 15.93
N ASP A 73 11.17 -19.06 15.52
CA ASP A 73 12.18 -19.89 16.19
C ASP A 73 13.60 -19.43 15.79
N PRO A 74 14.44 -18.98 16.76
CA PRO A 74 15.80 -18.52 16.48
C PRO A 74 16.66 -19.52 15.71
N PHE A 75 16.42 -20.83 15.86
CA PHE A 75 17.13 -21.86 15.12
C PHE A 75 16.91 -21.74 13.61
N PHE A 76 15.67 -21.52 13.18
CA PHE A 76 15.33 -21.41 11.76
C PHE A 76 15.66 -20.02 11.21
N ILE A 77 15.46 -18.96 12.00
CA ILE A 77 15.79 -17.58 11.62
C ILE A 77 17.29 -17.44 11.30
N ASP A 78 18.19 -17.86 12.21
CA ASP A 78 19.65 -17.76 12.00
C ASP A 78 20.10 -18.44 10.70
N LYS A 79 19.46 -19.55 10.35
CA LYS A 79 19.79 -20.31 9.15
C LYS A 79 19.27 -19.66 7.88
N ILE A 80 18.00 -19.23 7.88
CA ILE A 80 17.40 -18.54 6.75
C ILE A 80 18.11 -17.21 6.48
N ASP A 81 18.52 -16.48 7.52
CA ASP A 81 19.23 -15.21 7.42
C ASP A 81 20.61 -15.31 6.79
N ARG A 82 21.22 -16.51 6.79
CA ARG A 82 22.49 -16.78 6.12
C ARG A 82 22.33 -17.20 4.66
N LEU A 83 21.10 -17.46 4.21
CA LEU A 83 20.86 -17.86 2.82
C LEU A 83 21.10 -16.69 1.85
N PRO A 84 21.67 -16.99 0.67
CA PRO A 84 21.87 -15.99 -0.37
C PRO A 84 20.52 -15.46 -0.88
N VAL A 85 20.41 -14.14 -0.99
CA VAL A 85 19.27 -13.52 -1.65
C VAL A 85 19.37 -13.77 -3.16
N GLY A 86 18.27 -14.13 -3.79
CA GLY A 86 18.19 -14.33 -5.24
C GLY A 86 18.52 -15.75 -5.72
N ALA A 87 18.82 -16.69 -4.82
CA ALA A 87 19.14 -18.06 -5.16
C ALA A 87 18.35 -19.07 -4.31
N ALA A 88 17.97 -20.19 -4.92
CA ALA A 88 17.30 -21.31 -4.31
C ALA A 88 18.31 -22.34 -3.82
N VAL A 89 18.05 -22.89 -2.64
CA VAL A 89 18.88 -23.93 -2.01
C VAL A 89 18.01 -25.04 -1.46
N VAL A 90 18.55 -26.26 -1.39
CA VAL A 90 17.88 -27.37 -0.72
C VAL A 90 18.03 -27.22 0.80
N GLN A 91 16.98 -27.52 1.57
CA GLN A 91 16.99 -27.45 3.02
C GLN A 91 18.17 -28.21 3.66
N SER A 92 18.46 -29.41 3.16
CA SER A 92 19.54 -30.27 3.64
C SER A 92 20.93 -29.65 3.51
N SER A 93 21.11 -28.62 2.69
CA SER A 93 22.39 -27.91 2.51
C SER A 93 22.76 -27.01 3.70
N TYR A 94 21.78 -26.58 4.49
CA TYR A 94 21.99 -25.63 5.60
C TYR A 94 21.41 -26.11 6.94
N ILE A 95 20.48 -27.07 6.92
CA ILE A 95 20.03 -27.81 8.11
C ILE A 95 20.12 -29.31 7.78
N SER A 96 20.96 -30.05 8.50
CA SER A 96 21.02 -31.51 8.34
C SER A 96 19.71 -32.18 8.76
N MET A 97 19.38 -33.32 8.15
CA MET A 97 18.16 -34.06 8.51
C MET A 97 18.17 -34.48 9.99
N GLU A 98 19.34 -34.80 10.55
CA GLU A 98 19.48 -35.14 11.97
C GLU A 98 19.12 -33.95 12.87
N ALA A 99 19.62 -32.75 12.56
CA ALA A 99 19.29 -31.55 13.31
C ALA A 99 17.81 -31.19 13.14
N PHE A 100 17.28 -31.31 11.92
CA PHE A 100 15.86 -31.06 11.63
C PHE A 100 14.95 -32.00 12.41
N ALA A 101 15.28 -33.29 12.44
CA ALA A 101 14.50 -34.33 13.12
C ALA A 101 14.41 -34.16 14.64
N ARG A 102 15.31 -33.38 15.24
CA ARG A 102 15.31 -33.07 16.68
C ARG A 102 14.43 -31.87 17.04
N THR A 103 13.90 -31.14 16.06
CA THR A 103 13.07 -29.96 16.31
C THR A 103 11.62 -30.34 16.63
N ASP A 104 10.98 -29.58 17.51
CA ASP A 104 9.54 -29.72 17.78
C ASP A 104 8.71 -29.46 16.53
N TYR A 105 9.14 -28.51 15.70
CA TYR A 105 8.52 -28.21 14.41
C TYR A 105 8.46 -29.44 13.51
N TYR A 106 9.58 -30.17 13.36
CA TYR A 106 9.57 -31.36 12.54
C TYR A 106 8.65 -32.44 13.11
N ASN A 107 8.76 -32.73 14.41
CA ASN A 107 8.03 -33.85 15.01
C ASN A 107 6.53 -33.61 15.13
N ASN A 108 6.10 -32.37 15.39
CA ASN A 108 4.70 -32.05 15.64
C ASN A 108 3.97 -31.51 14.40
N VAL A 109 4.69 -30.94 13.42
CA VAL A 109 4.07 -30.30 12.24
C VAL A 109 4.38 -31.05 10.94
N ILE A 110 5.66 -31.28 10.64
CA ILE A 110 6.10 -31.78 9.32
C ILE A 110 5.98 -33.30 9.19
N ARG A 111 6.40 -34.04 10.22
CA ARG A 111 6.36 -35.50 10.23
C ARG A 111 4.93 -36.06 10.14
N PRO A 112 3.91 -35.52 10.85
CA PRO A 112 2.54 -36.03 10.77
C PRO A 112 1.89 -35.87 9.38
N ILE A 113 2.34 -34.87 8.60
CA ILE A 113 1.87 -34.66 7.22
C ILE A 113 2.74 -35.37 6.18
N GLY A 114 3.76 -36.15 6.60
CA GLY A 114 4.65 -36.90 5.72
C GLY A 114 5.74 -36.06 5.02
N GLY A 115 5.89 -34.78 5.38
CA GLY A 115 6.87 -33.89 4.78
C GLY A 115 8.31 -34.17 5.24
N GLY A 116 9.29 -33.66 4.51
CA GLY A 116 10.69 -33.80 4.93
C GLY A 116 11.74 -33.28 3.95
N GLN A 117 11.37 -33.04 2.69
CA GLN A 117 12.22 -32.40 1.69
C GLN A 117 11.73 -30.98 1.45
N ALA A 118 12.63 -30.01 1.39
CA ALA A 118 12.27 -28.65 0.97
C ALA A 118 13.36 -27.98 0.15
N ALA A 119 12.95 -27.09 -0.75
CA ALA A 119 13.80 -26.11 -1.40
C ALA A 119 13.33 -24.71 -0.99
N VAL A 120 14.27 -23.81 -0.70
CA VAL A 120 14.00 -22.47 -0.21
C VAL A 120 14.68 -21.45 -1.12
N ALA A 121 13.92 -20.49 -1.61
CA ALA A 121 14.41 -19.30 -2.30
C ALA A 121 14.12 -18.06 -1.45
N VAL A 122 15.07 -17.11 -1.41
CA VAL A 122 14.92 -15.84 -0.70
C VAL A 122 14.89 -14.69 -1.72
N PRO A 123 13.72 -14.21 -2.14
CA PRO A 123 13.64 -13.19 -3.19
C PRO A 123 14.19 -11.83 -2.76
N TRP A 124 13.93 -11.41 -1.52
CA TRP A 124 14.51 -10.19 -0.98
C TRP A 124 14.74 -10.26 0.53
N ARG A 125 15.69 -9.44 0.98
CA ARG A 125 15.93 -9.10 2.38
C ARG A 125 16.40 -7.64 2.43
N ALA A 126 15.63 -6.75 3.07
CA ALA A 126 15.96 -5.33 3.17
C ALA A 126 15.27 -4.67 4.36
N GLY A 127 16.04 -3.99 5.23
CA GLY A 127 15.49 -3.11 6.27
C GLY A 127 14.59 -3.80 7.31
N GLY A 128 14.81 -5.08 7.58
CA GLY A 128 13.96 -5.89 8.48
C GLY A 128 12.84 -6.67 7.77
N ASP A 129 12.55 -6.35 6.50
CA ASP A 129 11.63 -7.14 5.67
C ASP A 129 12.39 -8.26 4.97
N THR A 130 11.93 -9.50 5.16
CA THR A 130 12.43 -10.69 4.46
C THR A 130 11.26 -11.40 3.78
N ALA A 131 11.49 -11.97 2.60
CA ALA A 131 10.58 -12.93 2.01
C ALA A 131 11.27 -14.23 1.64
N SER A 132 10.53 -15.34 1.74
CA SER A 132 10.99 -16.65 1.32
C SER A 132 9.87 -17.45 0.68
N ILE A 133 10.22 -18.18 -0.38
CA ILE A 133 9.38 -19.18 -1.02
C ILE A 133 9.95 -20.54 -0.67
N ILE A 134 9.11 -21.44 -0.17
CA ILE A 134 9.51 -22.77 0.22
C ILE A 134 8.65 -23.77 -0.56
N ALA A 135 9.29 -24.61 -1.35
CA ALA A 135 8.66 -25.74 -2.00
C ALA A 135 8.95 -27.01 -1.20
N CYS A 136 7.92 -27.79 -0.89
CA CYS A 136 8.05 -28.98 -0.04
C CYS A 136 7.65 -30.24 -0.79
N ARG A 137 8.34 -31.35 -0.49
CA ARG A 137 8.01 -32.70 -0.94
C ARG A 137 7.96 -33.66 0.28
N PRO A 138 7.27 -34.80 0.13
CA PRO A 138 7.31 -35.88 1.11
C PRO A 138 8.74 -36.33 1.42
N LEU A 139 8.96 -36.87 2.62
CA LEU A 139 10.29 -37.34 3.04
C LEU A 139 10.82 -38.49 2.16
N ASP A 140 9.93 -39.36 1.69
CA ASP A 140 10.21 -40.52 0.85
C ASP A 140 10.35 -40.18 -0.65
N ALA A 141 10.03 -38.94 -1.04
CA ALA A 141 10.20 -38.46 -2.39
C ALA A 141 11.67 -38.08 -2.69
N ALA A 142 12.00 -38.01 -3.98
CA ALA A 142 13.31 -37.54 -4.41
C ALA A 142 13.55 -36.08 -3.98
N SER A 143 14.78 -35.81 -3.53
CA SER A 143 15.20 -34.45 -3.18
C SER A 143 15.14 -33.51 -4.40
N PHE A 144 15.11 -32.21 -4.14
CA PHE A 144 15.07 -31.21 -5.19
C PHE A 144 16.35 -31.23 -6.02
N THR A 145 16.19 -31.33 -7.34
CA THR A 145 17.29 -31.39 -8.29
C THR A 145 17.82 -29.98 -8.60
N PRO A 146 19.03 -29.86 -9.16
CA PRO A 146 19.51 -28.56 -9.66
C PRO A 146 18.58 -27.91 -10.69
N GLU A 147 17.84 -28.70 -11.47
CA GLU A 147 16.85 -28.18 -12.41
C GLU A 147 15.64 -27.57 -11.70
N ASP A 148 15.15 -28.21 -10.63
CA ASP A 148 14.07 -27.69 -9.79
C ASP A 148 14.47 -26.34 -9.15
N LEU A 149 15.69 -26.25 -8.63
CA LEU A 149 16.22 -25.02 -8.05
C LEU A 149 16.33 -23.91 -9.10
N ARG A 150 16.77 -24.25 -10.32
CA ARG A 150 16.85 -23.29 -11.43
C ARG A 150 15.47 -22.71 -11.78
N MET A 151 14.39 -23.49 -11.65
CA MET A 151 13.03 -22.97 -11.86
C MET A 151 12.67 -21.93 -10.79
N LEU A 152 13.00 -22.19 -9.52
CA LEU A 152 12.80 -21.22 -8.44
C LEU A 152 13.65 -19.96 -8.65
N ASP A 153 14.91 -20.12 -9.07
CA ASP A 153 15.81 -19.00 -9.39
C ASP A 153 15.23 -18.11 -10.50
N LEU A 154 14.62 -18.70 -11.54
CA LEU A 154 13.99 -17.96 -12.63
C LEU A 154 12.77 -17.16 -12.15
N LEU A 155 12.00 -17.67 -11.20
CA LEU A 155 10.83 -16.97 -10.65
C LEU A 155 11.21 -15.88 -9.64
N THR A 156 12.33 -16.06 -8.94
CA THR A 156 12.80 -15.18 -7.88
C THR A 156 12.83 -13.68 -8.24
N PRO A 157 13.40 -13.23 -9.39
CA PRO A 157 13.39 -11.82 -9.76
C PRO A 157 11.98 -11.26 -9.97
N HIS A 158 11.04 -12.06 -10.48
CA HIS A 158 9.64 -11.64 -10.68
C HIS A 158 8.91 -11.47 -9.35
N VAL A 159 9.14 -12.38 -8.40
CA VAL A 159 8.59 -12.27 -7.04
C VAL A 159 9.13 -11.05 -6.31
N THR A 160 10.42 -10.74 -6.49
CA THR A 160 11.02 -9.51 -5.96
C THR A 160 10.43 -8.25 -6.57
N ALA A 161 10.19 -8.24 -7.89
CA ALA A 161 9.56 -7.11 -8.56
C ALA A 161 8.10 -6.90 -8.09
N ALA A 162 7.31 -7.98 -8.03
CA ALA A 162 5.93 -7.95 -7.53
C ALA A 162 5.85 -7.48 -6.08
N GLY A 163 6.73 -7.96 -5.20
CA GLY A 163 6.79 -7.52 -3.79
C GLY A 163 7.14 -6.03 -3.65
N ARG A 164 8.07 -5.51 -4.46
CA ARG A 164 8.39 -4.07 -4.49
C ARG A 164 7.21 -3.24 -4.98
N LEU A 165 6.50 -3.71 -6.01
CA LEU A 165 5.31 -3.06 -6.55
C LEU A 165 4.20 -2.99 -5.50
N ALA A 166 3.87 -4.13 -4.87
CA ALA A 166 2.88 -4.21 -3.80
C ALA A 166 3.21 -3.26 -2.63
N ARG A 167 4.48 -3.19 -2.22
CA ARG A 167 4.92 -2.26 -1.16
C ARG A 167 4.76 -0.81 -1.57
N ARG A 168 5.12 -0.45 -2.80
CA ARG A 168 4.96 0.92 -3.30
C ARG A 168 3.49 1.33 -3.32
N LEU A 169 2.62 0.45 -3.83
CA LEU A 169 1.17 0.68 -3.84
C LEU A 169 0.60 0.80 -2.42
N ALA A 170 1.03 -0.06 -1.49
CA ALA A 170 0.62 0.01 -0.10
C ALA A 170 1.11 1.29 0.61
N MET A 171 2.32 1.77 0.32
CA MET A 171 2.83 3.03 0.84
C MET A 171 2.08 4.23 0.26
N GLU A 172 1.80 4.23 -1.05
CA GLU A 172 0.99 5.27 -1.68
C GLU A 172 -0.43 5.30 -1.09
N GLN A 173 -1.04 4.13 -0.87
CA GLN A 173 -2.35 4.01 -0.23
C GLN A 173 -2.31 4.48 1.23
N ALA A 174 -1.31 4.07 2.01
CA ALA A 174 -1.15 4.49 3.40
C ALA A 174 -0.90 6.00 3.53
N VAL A 175 -0.22 6.62 2.56
CA VAL A 175 -0.05 8.09 2.53
C VAL A 175 -1.38 8.78 2.23
N ILE A 176 -2.17 8.25 1.28
CA ILE A 176 -3.52 8.77 0.97
C ILE A 176 -4.44 8.63 2.20
N ASP A 177 -4.39 7.49 2.89
CA ASP A 177 -5.20 7.25 4.08
C ASP A 177 -4.73 8.11 5.27
N ALA A 178 -3.41 8.31 5.45
CA ALA A 178 -2.85 9.18 6.49
C ALA A 178 -3.15 10.68 6.27
N LEU A 179 -3.41 11.11 5.03
CA LEU A 179 -3.88 12.48 4.75
C LEU A 179 -5.37 12.68 5.06
N GLY A 180 -6.10 11.61 5.42
CA GLY A 180 -7.54 11.67 5.68
C GLY A 180 -8.35 12.03 4.43
N VAL A 181 -7.80 11.81 3.24
CA VAL A 181 -8.43 12.13 1.96
C VAL A 181 -9.17 10.90 1.43
N GLY A 182 -10.48 11.04 1.21
CA GLY A 182 -11.26 10.07 0.46
C GLY A 182 -10.93 10.16 -1.03
N VAL A 183 -10.69 9.04 -1.69
CA VAL A 183 -10.44 8.97 -3.13
C VAL A 183 -11.51 8.11 -3.77
N VAL A 184 -12.18 8.65 -4.78
CA VAL A 184 -13.17 7.94 -5.60
C VAL A 184 -12.75 8.02 -7.06
N LEU A 185 -12.54 6.87 -7.70
CA LEU A 185 -12.26 6.77 -9.13
C LEU A 185 -13.55 6.53 -9.90
N VAL A 186 -13.79 7.30 -10.95
CA VAL A 186 -15.01 7.20 -11.77
C VAL A 186 -14.70 7.02 -13.26
N ASP A 187 -15.59 6.32 -13.96
CA ASP A 187 -15.56 6.17 -15.42
C ASP A 187 -16.13 7.41 -16.14
N GLY A 188 -16.18 7.37 -17.48
CA GLY A 188 -16.73 8.46 -18.30
C GLY A 188 -18.24 8.69 -18.13
N GLY A 189 -18.96 7.76 -17.51
CA GLY A 189 -20.37 7.88 -17.15
C GLY A 189 -20.60 8.32 -15.70
N ALA A 190 -19.55 8.79 -15.01
CA ALA A 190 -19.53 9.12 -13.58
C ALA A 190 -19.88 7.93 -12.66
N THR A 191 -19.69 6.70 -13.13
CA THR A 191 -19.87 5.48 -12.33
C THR A 191 -18.61 5.23 -11.52
N VAL A 192 -18.78 4.99 -10.22
CA VAL A 192 -17.69 4.63 -9.30
C VAL A 192 -17.10 3.28 -9.70
N ILE A 193 -15.81 3.30 -10.01
CA ILE A 193 -14.98 2.13 -10.28
C ILE A 193 -14.34 1.65 -8.97
N HIS A 194 -13.82 2.59 -8.17
CA HIS A 194 -13.08 2.28 -6.95
C HIS A 194 -13.22 3.40 -5.92
N MET A 195 -13.14 3.05 -4.63
CA MET A 195 -13.11 3.96 -3.49
C MET A 195 -12.08 3.45 -2.48
N ASN A 196 -11.32 4.36 -1.86
CA ASN A 196 -10.54 3.99 -0.69
C ASN A 196 -11.41 3.96 0.58
N GLN A 197 -10.86 3.39 1.65
CA GLN A 197 -11.55 3.23 2.94
C GLN A 197 -12.07 4.57 3.50
N GLN A 198 -11.33 5.66 3.33
CA GLN A 198 -11.73 6.98 3.79
C GLN A 198 -12.93 7.53 3.00
N ALA A 199 -12.99 7.33 1.68
CA ALA A 199 -14.16 7.70 0.88
C ALA A 199 -15.39 6.88 1.26
N GLU A 200 -15.22 5.58 1.50
CA GLU A 200 -16.29 4.72 2.02
C GLU A 200 -16.81 5.22 3.36
N ALA A 201 -15.92 5.64 4.28
CA ALA A 201 -16.31 6.20 5.57
C ALA A 201 -17.11 7.50 5.42
N PHE A 202 -16.69 8.43 4.53
CA PHE A 202 -17.44 9.66 4.26
C PHE A 202 -18.84 9.40 3.68
N ILE A 203 -18.97 8.43 2.78
CA ILE A 203 -20.25 8.03 2.19
C ILE A 203 -21.13 7.33 3.23
N ALA A 204 -20.55 6.44 4.04
CA ALA A 204 -21.26 5.69 5.08
C ALA A 204 -21.78 6.60 6.21
N ALA A 205 -21.09 7.71 6.49
CA ALA A 205 -21.55 8.72 7.44
C ALA A 205 -22.89 9.38 7.00
N ALA A 206 -23.22 9.30 5.70
CA ALA A 206 -24.46 9.84 5.11
C ALA A 206 -24.71 11.31 5.48
N ASP A 207 -23.64 12.08 5.60
CA ASP A 207 -23.63 13.47 6.05
C ASP A 207 -23.29 14.37 4.85
N GLY A 208 -24.28 14.57 3.98
CA GLY A 208 -24.16 15.42 2.79
C GLY A 208 -23.58 14.73 1.55
N LEU A 209 -22.91 13.58 1.68
CA LEU A 209 -22.41 12.76 0.56
C LEU A 209 -23.00 11.35 0.62
N GLY A 210 -23.33 10.78 -0.54
CA GLY A 210 -23.93 9.45 -0.66
C GLY A 210 -23.61 8.77 -1.99
N LEU A 211 -24.08 7.54 -2.13
CA LEU A 211 -23.91 6.72 -3.33
C LEU A 211 -25.26 6.17 -3.79
N LEU A 212 -25.68 6.51 -5.01
CA LEU A 212 -26.91 6.01 -5.63
C LEU A 212 -26.60 5.38 -6.98
N SER A 213 -26.97 4.11 -7.18
CA SER A 213 -26.70 3.36 -8.42
C SER A 213 -25.24 3.45 -8.87
N ARG A 214 -24.31 3.33 -7.91
CA ARG A 214 -22.84 3.50 -8.10
C ARG A 214 -22.41 4.89 -8.58
N ARG A 215 -23.21 5.94 -8.37
CA ARG A 215 -22.83 7.34 -8.65
C ARG A 215 -22.82 8.14 -7.36
N LEU A 216 -21.85 9.04 -7.24
CA LEU A 216 -21.81 9.97 -6.12
C LEU A 216 -23.00 10.93 -6.22
N VAL A 217 -23.68 11.09 -5.10
CA VAL A 217 -24.77 12.06 -4.92
C VAL A 217 -24.48 12.89 -3.67
N THR A 218 -24.98 14.11 -3.65
CA THR A 218 -24.82 15.04 -2.53
C THR A 218 -26.17 15.35 -1.89
N GLY A 219 -26.17 16.11 -0.79
CA GLY A 219 -27.39 16.48 -0.05
C GLY A 219 -28.41 17.26 -0.88
N THR A 220 -27.96 17.98 -1.92
CA THR A 220 -28.85 18.72 -2.83
C THR A 220 -28.64 18.36 -4.31
N MET A 221 -29.69 18.50 -5.10
CA MET A 221 -29.63 18.24 -6.54
C MET A 221 -28.70 19.22 -7.27
N ALA A 222 -28.60 20.47 -6.80
CA ALA A 222 -27.71 21.48 -7.38
C ALA A 222 -26.23 21.11 -7.21
N GLU A 223 -25.83 20.68 -6.01
CA GLU A 223 -24.48 20.18 -5.73
C GLU A 223 -24.19 18.89 -6.52
N THR A 224 -25.18 17.99 -6.66
CA THR A 224 -25.02 16.75 -7.42
C THR A 224 -24.82 17.04 -8.90
N MET A 225 -25.57 17.99 -9.47
CA MET A 225 -25.37 18.44 -10.84
C MET A 225 -24.00 19.07 -11.04
N ALA A 226 -23.56 19.94 -10.13
CA ALA A 226 -22.24 20.55 -10.18
C ALA A 226 -21.11 19.49 -10.14
N LEU A 227 -21.28 18.45 -9.32
CA LEU A 227 -20.34 17.32 -9.23
C LEU A 227 -20.29 16.53 -10.54
N GLN A 228 -21.45 16.23 -11.14
CA GLN A 228 -21.51 15.50 -12.40
C GLN A 228 -20.92 16.30 -13.56
N GLU A 229 -21.18 17.60 -13.63
CA GLU A 229 -20.57 18.50 -14.63
C GLU A 229 -19.04 18.54 -14.47
N ALA A 230 -18.54 18.58 -13.23
CA ALA A 230 -17.11 18.57 -12.95
C ALA A 230 -16.43 17.27 -13.36
N ILE A 231 -17.05 16.13 -13.08
CA ILE A 231 -16.55 14.82 -13.50
C ILE A 231 -16.54 14.73 -15.03
N ALA A 232 -17.61 15.18 -15.70
CA ALA A 232 -17.69 15.17 -17.16
C ALA A 232 -16.60 16.03 -17.80
N ALA A 233 -16.38 17.25 -17.29
CA ALA A 233 -15.31 18.12 -17.78
C ALA A 233 -13.91 17.53 -17.57
N ALA A 234 -13.68 16.88 -16.42
CA ALA A 234 -12.42 16.20 -16.14
C ALA A 234 -12.21 14.95 -17.03
N ALA A 235 -13.28 14.25 -17.43
CA ALA A 235 -13.19 13.12 -18.36
C ALA A 235 -12.82 13.56 -19.79
N MET A 236 -13.26 14.75 -20.21
CA MET A 236 -13.01 15.27 -21.57
C MET A 236 -11.53 15.59 -21.86
N THR A 237 -10.66 15.76 -20.85
CA THR A 237 -9.21 15.98 -21.08
C THR A 237 -8.50 14.77 -21.69
N ARG A 238 -9.12 13.58 -21.68
CA ARG A 238 -8.61 12.38 -22.37
C ARG A 238 -8.86 12.40 -23.89
N SER A 239 -9.78 13.24 -24.37
CA SER A 239 -10.35 13.17 -25.73
C SER A 239 -9.66 14.10 -26.76
N GLY A 240 -8.33 14.24 -26.66
CA GLY A 240 -7.52 14.99 -27.62
C GLY A 240 -7.34 16.49 -27.32
N PRO A 241 -6.47 17.19 -28.08
CA PRO A 241 -5.95 18.51 -27.70
C PRO A 241 -7.02 19.61 -27.58
N ALA A 242 -8.05 19.59 -28.44
CA ALA A 242 -9.11 20.59 -28.44
C ALA A 242 -10.10 20.43 -27.25
N ALA A 243 -10.39 19.18 -26.86
CA ALA A 243 -11.19 18.88 -25.67
C ALA A 243 -10.41 19.15 -24.38
N ALA A 244 -9.09 18.88 -24.40
CA ALA A 244 -8.19 19.24 -23.32
C ALA A 244 -8.10 20.77 -23.13
N GLU A 245 -8.06 21.56 -24.19
CA GLU A 245 -7.99 23.03 -24.08
C GLU A 245 -9.29 23.65 -23.53
N ALA A 246 -10.44 23.11 -23.90
CA ALA A 246 -11.74 23.51 -23.32
C ALA A 246 -11.87 23.11 -21.85
N ALA A 247 -11.46 21.89 -21.50
CA ALA A 247 -11.46 21.40 -20.12
C ALA A 247 -10.41 22.12 -19.25
N ILE A 248 -9.22 22.42 -19.78
CA ILE A 248 -8.22 23.24 -19.10
C ILE A 248 -8.76 24.65 -18.88
N ARG A 249 -9.37 25.32 -19.87
CA ARG A 249 -10.00 26.64 -19.64
C ARG A 249 -11.08 26.58 -18.54
N TRP A 250 -11.90 25.53 -18.52
CA TRP A 250 -12.93 25.35 -17.51
C TRP A 250 -12.34 25.10 -16.10
N VAL A 251 -11.42 24.13 -15.95
CA VAL A 251 -10.70 23.80 -14.69
C VAL A 251 -9.78 24.93 -14.21
N SER A 252 -9.21 25.73 -15.11
CA SER A 252 -8.36 26.87 -14.75
C SER A 252 -9.19 28.09 -14.33
N SER A 253 -10.40 28.24 -14.87
CA SER A 253 -11.32 29.33 -14.52
C SER A 253 -12.02 29.14 -13.18
N LYS A 254 -12.11 27.90 -12.70
CA LYS A 254 -12.58 27.53 -11.36
C LYS A 254 -11.72 26.39 -10.86
N ARG A 255 -10.90 26.58 -9.82
CA ARG A 255 -10.49 25.45 -8.97
C ARG A 255 -11.79 24.75 -8.55
N VAL A 256 -12.12 23.60 -9.15
CA VAL A 256 -13.43 22.96 -8.93
C VAL A 256 -13.39 22.23 -7.60
N GLN A 257 -13.40 23.04 -6.56
CA GLN A 257 -13.68 22.65 -5.20
C GLN A 257 -15.19 22.82 -5.02
N ILE A 258 -15.90 21.70 -4.89
CA ILE A 258 -17.33 21.72 -4.62
C ILE A 258 -17.50 21.53 -3.11
N PRO A 259 -17.98 22.56 -2.39
CA PRO A 259 -18.34 22.38 -1.01
C PRO A 259 -19.58 21.49 -0.94
N VAL A 260 -19.53 20.47 -0.10
CA VAL A 260 -20.68 19.63 0.22
C VAL A 260 -21.07 19.93 1.66
N TYR A 261 -22.22 20.58 1.83
CA TYR A 261 -22.65 21.02 3.15
C TYR A 261 -23.11 19.83 4.01
N ARG A 262 -22.59 19.82 5.24
CA ARG A 262 -22.91 18.83 6.27
C ARG A 262 -23.87 19.42 7.30
N ARG A 263 -24.42 18.57 8.17
CA ARG A 263 -25.26 19.05 9.28
C ARG A 263 -24.41 19.90 10.23
N PRO A 264 -24.92 21.05 10.71
CA PRO A 264 -24.22 21.82 11.75
C PRO A 264 -23.96 20.92 12.97
N PRO A 265 -22.78 20.99 13.60
CA PRO A 265 -21.75 22.03 13.48
C PRO A 265 -20.59 21.70 12.51
N GLN A 266 -20.71 20.67 11.67
CA GLN A 266 -19.58 20.22 10.84
C GLN A 266 -19.31 21.17 9.66
N SER A 267 -18.02 21.45 9.41
CA SER A 267 -17.59 22.21 8.22
C SER A 267 -17.93 21.46 6.93
N PRO A 268 -18.19 22.13 5.80
CA PRO A 268 -18.43 21.45 4.53
C PRO A 268 -17.26 20.55 4.13
N LEU A 269 -17.55 19.39 3.54
CA LEU A 269 -16.54 18.60 2.84
C LEU A 269 -16.14 19.34 1.56
N VAL A 270 -14.89 19.18 1.13
CA VAL A 270 -14.39 19.76 -0.11
C VAL A 270 -14.15 18.63 -1.11
N LEU A 271 -14.92 18.62 -2.20
CA LEU A 271 -14.67 17.72 -3.32
C LEU A 271 -13.75 18.39 -4.33
N THR A 272 -12.59 17.80 -4.60
CA THR A 272 -11.66 18.24 -5.65
C THR A 272 -11.64 17.21 -6.77
N ILE A 273 -12.04 17.62 -7.97
CA ILE A 273 -12.08 16.73 -9.13
C ILE A 273 -10.81 16.93 -9.96
N ILE A 274 -10.09 15.83 -10.21
CA ILE A 274 -8.88 15.83 -11.03
C ILE A 274 -9.04 14.86 -12.22
N PRO A 275 -8.56 15.22 -13.42
CA PRO A 275 -8.48 14.28 -14.53
C PRO A 275 -7.59 13.09 -14.18
N SER A 276 -8.13 11.87 -14.28
CA SER A 276 -7.36 10.66 -13.96
C SER A 276 -6.30 10.36 -15.02
N GLY A 277 -6.49 10.83 -16.26
CA GLY A 277 -5.60 10.53 -17.38
C GLY A 277 -4.15 10.92 -17.10
N ALA A 278 -3.91 12.09 -16.53
CA ALA A 278 -2.57 12.56 -16.18
C ALA A 278 -1.98 11.81 -14.98
N LEU A 279 -2.81 11.37 -14.03
CA LEU A 279 -2.40 10.62 -12.85
C LEU A 279 -2.04 9.17 -13.21
N MET A 280 -2.92 8.50 -13.95
CA MET A 280 -2.77 7.11 -14.37
C MET A 280 -1.64 6.93 -15.40
N GLN A 281 -1.43 7.90 -16.29
CA GLN A 281 -0.30 7.88 -17.24
C GLN A 281 1.05 8.06 -16.52
N LYS A 282 1.11 8.86 -15.46
CA LYS A 282 2.31 8.97 -14.61
C LYS A 282 2.57 7.70 -13.78
N LEU A 283 1.51 6.97 -13.44
CA LEU A 283 1.58 5.70 -12.70
C LEU A 283 1.77 4.47 -13.61
N GLY A 284 1.70 4.63 -14.93
CA GLY A 284 1.87 3.54 -15.90
C GLY A 284 0.72 2.52 -15.91
N LEU A 285 -0.48 2.94 -15.49
CA LEU A 285 -1.65 2.08 -15.36
C LEU A 285 -2.64 2.36 -16.50
N ASP A 286 -3.00 1.31 -17.26
CA ASP A 286 -4.16 1.35 -18.15
C ASP A 286 -5.44 1.18 -17.32
N SER A 287 -6.13 2.29 -17.06
CA SER A 287 -7.33 2.31 -16.22
C SER A 287 -8.55 2.86 -16.97
N PRO A 288 -9.73 2.23 -16.82
CA PRO A 288 -10.98 2.77 -17.34
C PRO A 288 -11.42 4.05 -16.63
N ALA A 289 -10.79 4.42 -15.50
CA ALA A 289 -11.07 5.67 -14.80
C ALA A 289 -10.76 6.88 -15.67
N GLN A 290 -11.69 7.84 -15.72
CA GLN A 290 -11.57 9.08 -16.49
C GLN A 290 -11.46 10.34 -15.59
N ALA A 291 -11.91 10.24 -14.33
CA ALA A 291 -11.68 11.26 -13.31
C ALA A 291 -11.45 10.62 -11.93
N ALA A 292 -10.78 11.36 -11.06
CA ALA A 292 -10.71 11.05 -9.63
C ALA A 292 -11.34 12.20 -8.84
N VAL A 293 -12.15 11.85 -7.84
CA VAL A 293 -12.77 12.77 -6.90
C VAL A 293 -12.07 12.60 -5.56
N LEU A 294 -11.40 13.65 -5.10
CA LEU A 294 -10.79 13.73 -3.79
C LEU A 294 -11.77 14.37 -2.83
N ILE A 295 -12.02 13.74 -1.68
CA ILE A 295 -12.91 14.18 -0.63
C ILE A 295 -12.04 14.55 0.56
N SER A 296 -11.98 15.82 0.91
CA SER A 296 -11.27 16.27 2.11
C SER A 296 -12.25 16.89 3.11
N ASP A 297 -12.13 16.46 4.36
CA ASP A 297 -12.72 17.16 5.49
C ASP A 297 -11.63 18.09 6.05
N PRO A 298 -11.79 19.43 5.96
CA PRO A 298 -10.78 20.36 6.45
C PRO A 298 -10.32 20.01 7.87
N ALA A 299 -11.23 19.61 8.76
CA ALA A 299 -10.88 19.28 10.14
C ALA A 299 -10.02 18.01 10.26
N VAL A 300 -10.25 17.01 9.41
CA VAL A 300 -9.50 15.74 9.41
C VAL A 300 -8.16 15.91 8.69
N THR A 301 -8.15 16.62 7.56
CA THR A 301 -6.94 16.93 6.81
C THR A 301 -5.97 17.77 7.65
N HIS A 302 -6.47 18.71 8.47
CA HIS A 302 -5.64 19.43 9.44
C HIS A 302 -5.00 18.51 10.49
N ALA A 303 -5.75 17.53 11.01
CA ALA A 303 -5.20 16.58 11.98
C ALA A 303 -4.18 15.62 11.34
N GLY A 304 -4.45 15.10 10.14
CA GLY A 304 -3.55 14.20 9.40
C GLY A 304 -2.24 14.88 8.99
N GLY A 305 -2.30 16.13 8.51
CA GLY A 305 -1.10 16.94 8.22
C GLY A 305 -0.22 17.14 9.45
N MET A 306 -0.82 17.31 10.64
CA MET A 306 -0.10 17.42 11.90
C MET A 306 0.62 16.13 12.28
N GLU A 307 0.00 14.95 12.09
CA GLU A 307 0.64 13.65 12.33
C GLU A 307 1.76 13.35 11.33
N GLN A 308 1.63 13.78 10.08
CA GLN A 308 2.72 13.70 9.10
C GLN A 308 3.91 14.58 9.47
N LEU A 309 3.67 15.82 9.91
CA LEU A 309 4.72 16.72 10.40
C LEU A 309 5.51 16.09 11.56
N ILE A 310 4.82 15.38 12.47
CA ILE A 310 5.45 14.66 13.58
C ILE A 310 6.26 13.47 13.08
N SER A 311 5.67 12.60 12.27
CA SER A 311 6.27 11.33 11.86
C SER A 311 7.39 11.48 10.82
N LEU A 312 7.22 12.33 9.81
CA LEU A 312 8.18 12.51 8.72
C LEU A 312 9.36 13.41 9.10
N HIS A 313 9.13 14.40 9.96
CA HIS A 313 10.14 15.40 10.32
C HIS A 313 10.59 15.32 11.78
N GLY A 314 10.10 14.36 12.56
CA GLY A 314 10.46 14.21 13.97
C GLY A 314 10.08 15.44 14.82
N LEU A 315 9.04 16.16 14.40
CA LEU A 315 8.52 17.29 15.18
C LEU A 315 7.80 16.77 16.42
N THR A 316 7.92 17.51 17.52
CA THR A 316 7.05 17.30 18.68
C THR A 316 5.66 17.82 18.37
N ARG A 317 4.64 17.36 19.11
CA ARG A 317 3.26 17.83 18.94
C ARG A 317 3.13 19.36 19.03
N ARG A 318 3.79 19.98 20.01
CA ARG A 318 3.79 21.45 20.18
C ARG A 318 4.48 22.19 19.03
N GLU A 319 5.53 21.60 18.46
CA GLU A 319 6.18 22.14 17.26
C GLU A 319 5.26 22.05 16.03
N ALA A 320 4.57 20.91 15.84
CA ALA A 320 3.63 20.71 14.74
C ALA A 320 2.38 21.62 14.84
N GLU A 321 1.86 21.83 16.05
CA GLU A 321 0.77 22.79 16.32
C GLU A 321 1.17 24.22 15.92
N LEU A 322 2.38 24.65 16.29
CA LEU A 322 2.89 25.97 15.93
C LEU A 322 3.07 26.13 14.41
N VAL A 323 3.59 25.11 13.73
CA VAL A 323 3.77 25.11 12.27
C VAL A 323 2.41 25.16 11.55
N SER A 324 1.42 24.43 12.04
CA SER A 324 0.06 24.41 11.46
C SER A 324 -0.59 25.80 11.53
N LEU A 325 -0.57 26.45 12.70
CA LEU A 325 -1.10 27.82 12.86
C LEU A 325 -0.39 28.82 11.92
N ILE A 326 0.93 28.70 11.77
CA ILE A 326 1.69 29.58 10.88
C ILE A 326 1.37 29.29 9.41
N ALA A 327 1.16 28.03 9.04
CA ALA A 327 0.75 27.62 7.69
C ALA A 327 -0.65 28.15 7.33
N ASP A 328 -1.53 28.26 8.32
CA ASP A 328 -2.87 28.85 8.20
C ASP A 328 -2.85 30.39 8.16
N GLY A 329 -1.65 31.00 8.19
CA GLY A 329 -1.44 32.44 8.08
C GLY A 329 -1.49 33.19 9.42
N VAL A 330 -1.57 32.50 10.54
CA VAL A 330 -1.54 33.12 11.87
C VAL A 330 -0.15 33.68 12.16
N ARG A 331 -0.07 34.91 12.67
CA ARG A 331 1.21 35.55 13.00
C ARG A 331 1.83 34.89 14.23
N LEU A 332 3.16 34.80 14.29
CA LEU A 332 3.88 34.10 15.37
C LEU A 332 3.47 34.53 16.80
N ALA A 333 3.25 35.82 17.02
CA ALA A 333 2.85 36.34 18.33
C ALA A 333 1.42 35.91 18.73
N GLU A 334 0.53 35.80 17.74
CA GLU A 334 -0.85 35.36 17.93
C GLU A 334 -0.91 33.83 18.10
N ALA A 335 -0.13 33.09 17.32
CA ALA A 335 0.04 31.65 17.48
C ALA A 335 0.62 31.30 18.87
N ALA A 336 1.57 32.09 19.38
CA ALA A 336 2.07 31.93 20.75
C ALA A 336 0.97 32.10 21.79
N GLY A 337 0.08 33.08 21.60
CA GLY A 337 -1.10 33.29 22.45
C GLY A 337 -2.10 32.13 22.38
N LEU A 338 -2.39 31.61 21.18
CA LEU A 338 -3.30 30.47 20.98
C LEU A 338 -2.77 29.18 21.62
N LEU A 339 -1.44 29.02 21.69
CA LEU A 339 -0.79 27.84 22.27
C LEU A 339 -0.47 27.98 23.76
N ASP A 340 -0.81 29.11 24.37
CA ASP A 340 -0.50 29.48 25.76
C ASP A 340 1.01 29.42 26.08
N ILE A 341 1.83 29.97 25.18
CA ILE A 341 3.29 30.05 25.31
C ILE A 341 3.80 31.48 25.07
N THR A 342 5.02 31.77 25.54
CA THR A 342 5.64 33.07 25.25
C THR A 342 6.10 33.14 23.79
N VAL A 343 6.15 34.35 23.23
CA VAL A 343 6.72 34.58 21.88
C VAL A 343 8.19 34.13 21.80
N GLY A 344 8.93 34.21 22.90
CA GLY A 344 10.31 33.69 22.99
C GLY A 344 10.36 32.17 22.83
N THR A 345 9.46 31.45 23.50
CA THR A 345 9.30 30.00 23.36
C THR A 345 8.89 29.60 21.94
N ALA A 346 7.94 30.33 21.34
CA ALA A 346 7.52 30.09 19.96
C ALA A 346 8.68 30.28 18.95
N ARG A 347 9.54 31.29 19.15
CA ARG A 347 10.77 31.46 18.35
C ARG A 347 11.74 30.30 18.52
N GLN A 348 11.87 29.76 19.73
CA GLN A 348 12.75 28.61 19.99
C GLN A 348 12.22 27.34 19.33
N TYR A 349 10.90 27.11 19.36
CA TYR A 349 10.25 26.03 18.63
C TYR A 349 10.45 26.18 17.13
N LEU A 350 10.27 27.37 16.55
CA LEU A 350 10.56 27.61 15.13
C LEU A 350 12.02 27.30 14.75
N LYS A 351 12.99 27.68 15.59
CA LYS A 351 14.40 27.37 15.35
C LYS A 351 14.66 25.86 15.35
N SER A 352 14.02 25.13 16.27
CA SER A 352 14.07 23.67 16.32
C SER A 352 13.43 23.05 15.07
N VAL A 353 12.25 23.54 14.66
CA VAL A 353 11.54 23.11 13.45
C VAL A 353 12.40 23.32 12.21
N PHE A 354 13.02 24.50 12.02
CA PHE A 354 13.90 24.75 10.88
C PHE A 354 15.07 23.76 10.82
N SER A 355 15.68 23.47 11.98
CA SER A 355 16.76 22.49 12.07
C SER A 355 16.32 21.06 11.74
N LYS A 356 15.07 20.68 12.07
CA LYS A 356 14.52 19.34 11.83
C LYS A 356 13.94 19.15 10.43
N THR A 357 13.41 20.21 9.84
CA THR A 357 12.72 20.17 8.54
C THR A 357 13.61 20.61 7.37
N GLY A 358 14.73 21.28 7.64
CA GLY A 358 15.61 21.84 6.61
C GLY A 358 15.04 23.09 5.93
N ALA A 359 13.95 23.67 6.44
CA ALA A 359 13.37 24.90 5.92
C ALA A 359 14.23 26.13 6.31
N GLU A 360 14.37 27.09 5.39
CA GLU A 360 15.18 28.31 5.61
C GLU A 360 14.32 29.56 5.84
N SER A 361 13.02 29.50 5.53
CA SER A 361 12.11 30.63 5.69
C SER A 361 10.73 30.22 6.19
N GLN A 362 10.00 31.19 6.76
CA GLN A 362 8.60 31.00 7.16
C GLN A 362 7.71 30.67 5.95
N ALA A 363 8.07 31.15 4.75
CA ALA A 363 7.39 30.77 3.51
C ALA A 363 7.63 29.29 3.14
N ASP A 364 8.77 28.72 3.52
CA ASP A 364 9.04 27.29 3.34
C ASP A 364 8.24 26.45 4.32
N LEU A 365 8.04 26.92 5.57
CA LEU A 365 7.13 26.27 6.53
C LEU A 365 5.68 26.30 6.07
N VAL A 366 5.22 27.40 5.49
CA VAL A 366 3.88 27.49 4.88
C VAL A 366 3.75 26.48 3.74
N ARG A 367 4.77 26.32 2.90
CA ARG A 367 4.80 25.26 1.86
C ARG A 367 4.85 23.84 2.43
N LEU A 368 5.44 23.66 3.61
CA LEU A 368 5.54 22.38 4.29
C LEU A 368 4.21 21.98 4.94
N GLY A 369 3.52 22.95 5.57
CA GLY A 369 2.15 22.78 6.05
C GLY A 369 1.15 22.55 4.91
N LEU A 370 1.25 23.31 3.81
CA LEU A 370 0.40 23.12 2.61
C LEU A 370 0.70 21.85 1.81
N ARG A 371 1.85 21.20 2.03
CA ARG A 371 2.15 19.86 1.48
C ARG A 371 1.66 18.73 2.38
N GLY A 372 1.31 19.02 3.63
CA GLY A 372 0.61 18.11 4.53
C GLY A 372 -0.92 18.26 4.47
N TYR A 373 -1.46 19.10 3.58
CA TYR A 373 -2.89 19.28 3.31
C TYR A 373 -3.31 18.68 1.96
#